data_AF-A0A7K1U3C3-F1
#
_entry.id   AF-A0A7K1U3C3-F1
#
_cell.length_a   1.000
_cell.length_b   1.000
_cell.length_c   1.000
_cell.angle_alpha   90.00
_cell.angle_beta   90.00
_cell.angle_gamma   90.00
#
_symmetry.space_group_name_H-M   'P 1'
#
loop_
_entity.id
_entity.type
_entity.pdbx_description
1 polymer ?
#
loop_
_entity_poly.entity_id
_entity_poly.type
_entity_poly.pdbx_seq_one_letter_code
_entity_poly.pdbx_strand_id
1 'polypeptide(L)'
;MKKLLFGAVAIAALMTSCSKDDAKNAGSFTYDGKSYVTNYGVFSVYGTEETEILLTDKEITATSLADTTMRINGVDIALQLPAITPGTYTFYNRDVDTVEFDATKHFNYAAVAINYKLSSDEEAPEATKGTVTISKSGDNYAVSYSLEVGARKLVGSYNGPLKRAPNQ
;
A
#
# COMPACT_ATOMS: atom_id res chain seq x y z
N MET A 1 -8.69 21.22 -41.63
CA MET A 1 -7.93 20.36 -40.70
C MET A 1 -8.27 20.80 -39.28
N LYS A 2 -9.07 20.01 -38.54
CA LYS A 2 -9.51 20.32 -37.16
C LYS A 2 -8.37 19.95 -36.21
N LYS A 3 -7.85 20.92 -35.45
CA LYS A 3 -6.84 20.70 -34.41
C LYS A 3 -7.55 20.23 -33.14
N LEU A 4 -7.19 19.04 -32.66
CA LEU A 4 -7.68 18.48 -31.40
C LEU A 4 -6.95 19.16 -30.24
N LEU A 5 -7.72 19.73 -29.31
CA LEU A 5 -7.26 20.31 -28.06
C LEU A 5 -6.87 19.19 -27.10
N PHE A 6 -5.62 19.19 -26.63
CA PHE A 6 -5.20 18.41 -25.47
C PHE A 6 -5.69 19.10 -24.20
N GLY A 7 -6.69 18.50 -23.55
CA GLY A 7 -7.15 18.90 -22.22
C GLY A 7 -6.20 18.39 -21.15
N ALA A 8 -5.57 19.30 -20.41
CA ALA A 8 -4.81 18.97 -19.21
C ALA A 8 -5.80 18.59 -18.09
N VAL A 9 -5.78 17.32 -17.67
CA VAL A 9 -6.50 16.88 -16.46
C VAL A 9 -5.65 17.29 -15.26
N ALA A 10 -6.01 18.40 -14.64
CA ALA A 10 -5.49 18.77 -13.33
C ALA A 10 -6.11 17.86 -12.28
N ILE A 11 -5.31 16.92 -11.74
CA ILE A 11 -5.68 16.14 -10.56
C ILE A 11 -5.58 17.09 -9.37
N ALA A 12 -6.71 17.62 -8.93
CA ALA A 12 -6.80 18.42 -7.72
C ALA A 12 -6.49 17.51 -6.51
N ALA A 13 -5.32 17.72 -5.90
CA ALA A 13 -5.01 17.15 -4.60
C ALA A 13 -5.94 17.78 -3.56
N LEU A 14 -6.95 17.02 -3.11
CA LEU A 14 -7.79 17.38 -1.97
C LEU A 14 -6.96 17.23 -0.69
N MET A 15 -6.19 18.26 -0.35
CA MET A 15 -5.57 18.41 0.97
C MET A 15 -6.62 18.91 1.97
N THR A 16 -7.54 18.03 2.39
CA THR A 16 -8.38 18.28 3.56
C THR A 16 -7.62 17.89 4.82
N SER A 17 -6.71 18.75 5.26
CA SER A 17 -6.10 18.69 6.59
C SER A 17 -6.86 19.68 7.50
N CYS A 18 -7.99 19.24 8.06
CA CYS A 18 -8.66 19.94 9.15
C CYS A 18 -8.40 19.22 10.48
N SER A 19 -8.00 20.01 11.46
CA SER A 19 -7.52 19.65 12.79
C SER A 19 -8.64 19.48 13.81
N LYS A 20 -8.66 18.36 14.54
CA LYS A 20 -8.78 18.21 16.00
C LYS A 20 -9.15 16.77 16.37
N ASP A 21 -8.63 16.35 17.50
CA ASP A 21 -8.61 15.01 18.10
C ASP A 21 -9.86 14.15 17.86
N ASP A 22 -9.70 13.15 17.01
CA ASP A 22 -10.32 11.82 17.00
C ASP A 22 -9.53 11.03 15.94
N ALA A 23 -9.15 9.77 16.23
CA ALA A 23 -8.17 8.94 15.48
C ALA A 23 -7.92 9.43 14.04
N LYS A 24 -6.83 10.20 13.83
CA LYS A 24 -6.56 10.84 12.54
C LYS A 24 -6.46 9.77 11.49
N ASN A 25 -7.39 9.81 10.53
CA ASN A 25 -7.36 8.95 9.37
C ASN A 25 -6.01 9.13 8.66
N ALA A 26 -5.10 8.17 8.87
CA ALA A 26 -3.75 8.25 8.35
C ALA A 26 -3.73 8.08 6.83
N GLY A 27 -4.77 7.52 6.23
CA GLY A 27 -4.80 7.27 4.79
C GLY A 27 -6.08 6.69 4.27
N SER A 28 -6.19 6.57 2.96
CA SER A 28 -7.30 5.85 2.35
C SER A 28 -6.88 5.27 1.02
N PHE A 29 -7.66 4.31 0.55
CA PHE A 29 -7.56 3.79 -0.80
C PHE A 29 -8.91 3.59 -1.43
N THR A 30 -8.88 3.57 -2.75
CA THR A 30 -10.02 3.25 -3.61
C THR A 30 -9.73 1.95 -4.32
N TYR A 31 -10.69 1.03 -4.29
CA TYR A 31 -10.65 -0.22 -5.03
C TYR A 31 -12.04 -0.50 -5.59
N ASP A 32 -12.12 -0.73 -6.90
CA ASP A 32 -13.39 -0.92 -7.62
C ASP A 32 -14.40 0.23 -7.38
N GLY A 33 -13.90 1.47 -7.34
CA GLY A 33 -14.71 2.67 -7.09
C GLY A 33 -15.18 2.86 -5.65
N LYS A 34 -14.92 1.92 -4.74
CA LYS A 34 -15.24 2.03 -3.31
C LYS A 34 -14.05 2.51 -2.51
N SER A 35 -14.28 3.42 -1.57
CA SER A 35 -13.25 3.96 -0.68
C SER A 35 -13.17 3.19 0.64
N TYR A 36 -11.95 3.01 1.14
CA TYR A 36 -11.61 2.35 2.39
C TYR A 36 -10.58 3.20 3.14
N VAL A 37 -10.67 3.20 4.46
CA VAL A 37 -9.70 3.93 5.32
C VAL A 37 -8.52 3.03 5.65
N THR A 38 -7.36 3.63 5.87
CA THR A 38 -6.16 2.96 6.38
C THR A 38 -5.62 3.79 7.54
N ASN A 39 -6.05 3.45 8.75
CA ASN A 39 -5.72 4.20 9.96
C ASN A 39 -4.35 3.79 10.54
N TYR A 40 -3.87 2.61 10.17
CA TYR A 40 -2.67 2.00 10.73
C TYR A 40 -1.75 1.50 9.63
N GLY A 41 -0.45 1.58 9.89
CA GLY A 41 0.57 0.97 9.06
C GLY A 41 1.51 0.15 9.93
N VAL A 42 1.74 -1.09 9.51
CA VAL A 42 2.71 -1.98 10.14
C VAL A 42 3.71 -2.47 9.10
N PHE A 43 4.89 -2.87 9.56
CA PHE A 43 5.89 -3.48 8.69
C PHE A 43 6.56 -4.69 9.34
N SER A 44 6.91 -5.66 8.51
CA SER A 44 7.69 -6.84 8.88
C SER A 44 8.98 -6.85 8.07
N VAL A 45 10.06 -7.35 8.66
CA VAL A 45 11.34 -7.54 7.94
C VAL A 45 11.65 -9.03 7.97
N TYR A 46 11.72 -9.63 6.78
CA TYR A 46 11.99 -11.05 6.58
C TYR A 46 13.44 -11.22 6.12
N GLY A 47 14.30 -11.60 7.07
CA GLY A 47 15.72 -11.77 6.82
C GLY A 47 16.41 -10.47 6.39
N THR A 48 17.27 -10.57 5.38
CA THR A 48 18.02 -9.44 4.81
C THR A 48 17.50 -8.99 3.44
N GLU A 49 16.40 -9.60 2.99
CA GLU A 49 15.99 -9.54 1.59
C GLU A 49 14.65 -8.85 1.40
N GLU A 50 13.77 -8.83 2.42
CA GLU A 50 12.42 -8.34 2.22
C GLU A 50 11.87 -7.56 3.42
N THR A 51 11.12 -6.51 3.11
CA THR A 51 10.31 -5.75 4.06
C THR A 51 8.89 -5.62 3.51
N GLU A 52 7.93 -6.13 4.26
CA GLU A 52 6.51 -5.98 3.93
C GLU A 52 5.91 -4.80 4.69
N ILE A 53 5.02 -4.07 4.03
CA ILE A 53 4.26 -2.95 4.58
C ILE A 53 2.79 -3.24 4.42
N LEU A 54 2.08 -3.39 5.54
CA LEU A 54 0.63 -3.53 5.57
C LEU A 54 -0.02 -2.23 6.07
N LEU A 55 -0.82 -1.62 5.22
CA LEU A 55 -1.62 -0.43 5.50
C LEU A 55 -3.08 -0.86 5.67
N THR A 56 -3.69 -0.62 6.83
CA THR A 56 -4.96 -1.27 7.21
C THR A 56 -5.87 -0.36 8.03
N ASP A 57 -7.18 -0.64 7.98
CA ASP A 57 -8.21 0.03 8.77
C ASP A 57 -8.15 -0.28 10.26
N LYS A 58 -7.49 -1.38 10.67
CA LYS A 58 -7.38 -1.85 12.05
C LYS A 58 -5.95 -2.04 12.51
N GLU A 59 -5.70 -1.82 13.80
CA GLU A 59 -4.40 -2.10 14.40
C GLU A 59 -4.11 -3.60 14.43
N ILE A 60 -2.92 -3.99 13.97
CA ILE A 60 -2.44 -5.37 14.04
C ILE A 60 -1.62 -5.55 15.32
N THR A 61 -2.02 -6.51 16.14
CA THR A 61 -1.40 -6.86 17.42
C THR A 61 -1.27 -8.38 17.55
N ALA A 62 -0.51 -8.88 18.51
CA ALA A 62 -0.39 -10.33 18.72
C ALA A 62 -1.77 -10.98 18.97
N THR A 63 -2.66 -10.30 19.70
CA THR A 63 -4.04 -10.75 19.91
C THR A 63 -4.85 -10.75 18.62
N SER A 64 -4.62 -9.78 17.74
CA SER A 64 -5.35 -9.65 16.48
C SER A 64 -5.02 -10.80 15.51
N LEU A 65 -3.79 -11.32 15.55
CA LEU A 65 -3.37 -12.48 14.75
C LEU A 65 -4.03 -13.79 15.22
N ALA A 66 -4.38 -13.89 16.51
CA ALA A 66 -5.10 -15.04 17.06
C ALA A 66 -6.63 -14.93 16.88
N ASP A 67 -7.16 -13.75 16.54
CA ASP A 67 -8.60 -13.53 16.35
C ASP A 67 -9.06 -14.00 14.96
N THR A 68 -9.59 -15.22 14.92
CA THR A 68 -10.14 -15.84 13.71
C THR A 68 -11.43 -15.18 13.19
N THR A 69 -11.97 -14.18 13.88
CA THR A 69 -13.15 -13.41 13.45
C THR A 69 -12.79 -12.04 12.90
N MET A 70 -11.56 -11.58 13.16
CA MET A 70 -11.10 -10.28 12.70
C MET A 70 -11.04 -10.23 11.18
N ARG A 71 -11.63 -9.17 10.64
CA ARG A 71 -11.54 -8.81 9.22
C ARG A 71 -10.96 -7.43 9.07
N ILE A 72 -10.08 -7.25 8.09
CA ILE A 72 -9.42 -5.99 7.78
C ILE A 72 -9.73 -5.54 6.35
N ASN A 73 -9.58 -4.25 6.11
CA ASN A 73 -9.42 -3.69 4.78
C ASN A 73 -8.03 -3.05 4.72
N GLY A 74 -7.25 -3.38 3.70
CA GLY A 74 -5.88 -2.90 3.62
C GLY A 74 -5.19 -3.16 2.30
N VAL A 75 -3.96 -2.67 2.22
CA VAL A 75 -3.04 -2.88 1.10
C VAL A 75 -1.72 -3.37 1.67
N ASP A 76 -1.25 -4.47 1.12
CA ASP A 76 0.04 -5.08 1.43
C ASP A 76 1.02 -4.81 0.29
N ILE A 77 2.27 -4.52 0.62
CA ILE A 77 3.33 -4.16 -0.33
C ILE A 77 4.64 -4.75 0.19
N ALA A 78 5.27 -5.64 -0.59
CA ALA A 78 6.60 -6.16 -0.27
C ALA A 78 7.67 -5.42 -1.06
N LEU A 79 8.63 -4.84 -0.34
CA LEU A 79 9.87 -4.32 -0.90
C LEU A 79 10.95 -5.38 -0.73
N GLN A 80 11.68 -5.69 -1.80
CA GLN A 80 12.81 -6.63 -1.75
C GLN A 80 14.07 -5.93 -1.18
N LEU A 81 13.93 -5.33 -0.01
CA LEU A 81 14.97 -4.60 0.72
C LEU A 81 14.93 -4.96 2.21
N PRO A 82 16.08 -4.92 2.93
CA PRO A 82 16.13 -5.22 4.37
C PRO A 82 15.51 -4.12 5.25
N ALA A 83 15.10 -3.00 4.66
CA ALA A 83 14.45 -1.90 5.36
C ALA A 83 13.63 -1.04 4.39
N ILE A 84 12.64 -0.33 4.94
CA ILE A 84 11.84 0.65 4.20
C ILE A 84 12.75 1.81 3.77
N THR A 85 13.04 1.89 2.48
CA THR A 85 13.85 2.96 1.90
C THR A 85 12.95 3.94 1.15
N PRO A 86 13.04 5.27 1.40
CA PRO A 86 12.34 6.26 0.60
C PRO A 86 12.72 6.17 -0.89
N GLY A 87 11.74 6.26 -1.77
CA GLY A 87 11.95 6.08 -3.21
C GLY A 87 10.63 5.92 -3.96
N THR A 88 10.73 5.86 -5.28
CA THR A 88 9.62 5.46 -6.15
C THR A 88 9.95 4.10 -6.74
N TYR A 89 9.08 3.14 -6.51
CA TYR A 89 9.22 1.76 -6.95
C TYR A 89 8.17 1.45 -8.00
N THR A 90 8.56 0.78 -9.07
CA THR A 90 7.65 0.29 -10.11
C THR A 90 7.45 -1.22 -9.96
N PHE A 91 6.23 -1.70 -10.18
CA PHE A 91 5.94 -3.13 -10.10
C PHE A 91 6.75 -3.86 -11.17
N TYR A 92 7.44 -4.91 -10.75
CA TYR A 92 8.17 -5.81 -11.62
C TYR A 92 7.45 -7.16 -11.69
N ASN A 93 7.00 -7.51 -12.89
CA ASN A 93 6.38 -8.78 -13.18
C ASN A 93 7.39 -9.68 -13.89
N ARG A 94 7.88 -10.70 -13.16
CA ARG A 94 8.91 -11.63 -13.63
C ARG A 94 8.54 -12.36 -14.93
N ASP A 95 7.25 -12.54 -15.19
CA ASP A 95 6.78 -13.33 -16.33
C ASP A 95 6.72 -12.52 -17.64
N VAL A 96 6.68 -11.19 -17.55
CA VAL A 96 6.48 -10.32 -18.73
C VAL A 96 7.55 -9.24 -18.88
N ASP A 97 8.22 -8.85 -17.82
CA ASP A 97 9.24 -7.81 -17.88
C ASP A 97 10.56 -8.36 -18.40
N THR A 98 11.15 -7.63 -19.35
CA THR A 98 12.41 -7.99 -19.99
C THR A 98 13.63 -7.31 -19.38
N VAL A 99 13.40 -6.42 -18.41
CA VAL A 99 14.47 -5.73 -17.68
C VAL A 99 14.93 -6.60 -16.52
N GLU A 100 16.16 -6.42 -16.05
CA GLU A 100 16.58 -7.09 -14.82
C GLU A 100 15.89 -6.47 -13.61
N PHE A 101 15.60 -7.31 -12.61
CA PHE A 101 15.07 -6.85 -11.34
C PHE A 101 16.10 -6.02 -10.58
N ASP A 102 15.73 -4.81 -10.15
CA ASP A 102 16.53 -3.91 -9.34
C ASP A 102 15.70 -3.50 -8.12
N ALA A 103 16.01 -4.08 -6.95
CA ALA A 103 15.28 -3.82 -5.71
C ALA A 103 15.26 -2.34 -5.27
N THR A 104 16.16 -1.51 -5.79
CA THR A 104 16.17 -0.07 -5.50
C THR A 104 15.16 0.72 -6.33
N LYS A 105 14.62 0.10 -7.39
CA LYS A 105 13.66 0.69 -8.33
C LYS A 105 12.37 -0.11 -8.46
N HIS A 106 12.40 -1.38 -8.06
CA HIS A 106 11.32 -2.32 -8.30
C HIS A 106 10.81 -2.94 -6.99
N PHE A 107 9.53 -3.30 -7.02
CA PHE A 107 8.89 -4.20 -6.07
C PHE A 107 8.13 -5.24 -6.88
N ASN A 108 7.89 -6.42 -6.34
CA ASN A 108 7.33 -7.56 -7.10
C ASN A 108 6.07 -8.14 -6.46
N TYR A 109 5.61 -7.59 -5.34
CA TYR A 109 4.39 -8.03 -4.68
C TYR A 109 3.65 -6.86 -4.06
N ALA A 110 2.35 -6.80 -4.33
CA ALA A 110 1.40 -6.01 -3.57
C ALA A 110 0.02 -6.64 -3.71
N ALA A 111 -0.80 -6.57 -2.67
CA ALA A 111 -2.13 -7.16 -2.65
C ALA A 111 -3.15 -6.24 -1.98
N VAL A 112 -4.43 -6.44 -2.30
CA VAL A 112 -5.54 -5.72 -1.66
C VAL A 112 -6.38 -6.66 -0.81
N ALA A 113 -6.46 -6.35 0.47
CA ALA A 113 -7.32 -7.02 1.43
C ALA A 113 -8.65 -6.28 1.53
N ILE A 114 -9.76 -6.89 1.11
CA ILE A 114 -11.11 -6.35 1.32
C ILE A 114 -11.90 -7.32 2.18
N ASN A 115 -12.30 -6.88 3.38
CA ASN A 115 -12.95 -7.72 4.37
C ASN A 115 -12.18 -9.05 4.61
N TYR A 116 -10.85 -8.97 4.54
CA TYR A 116 -9.94 -10.11 4.57
C TYR A 116 -9.79 -10.61 5.99
N LYS A 117 -9.90 -11.93 6.18
CA LYS A 117 -9.67 -12.57 7.47
C LYS A 117 -8.19 -12.92 7.61
N LEU A 118 -7.52 -12.36 8.61
CA LEU A 118 -6.07 -12.52 8.80
C LEU A 118 -5.63 -13.97 9.01
N SER A 119 -6.49 -14.80 9.61
CA SER A 119 -6.23 -16.22 9.82
C SER A 119 -6.75 -17.10 8.68
N SER A 120 -7.03 -16.52 7.51
CA SER A 120 -7.54 -17.25 6.35
C SER A 120 -6.40 -17.75 5.48
N ASP A 121 -6.61 -18.89 4.84
CA ASP A 121 -5.76 -19.40 3.74
C ASP A 121 -6.20 -18.83 2.38
N GLU A 122 -7.19 -17.93 2.35
CA GLU A 122 -7.64 -17.26 1.13
C GLU A 122 -6.55 -16.31 0.61
N GLU A 123 -6.30 -16.33 -0.70
CA GLU A 123 -5.36 -15.38 -1.30
C GLU A 123 -6.03 -14.02 -1.54
N ALA A 124 -5.35 -12.95 -1.14
CA ALA A 124 -5.77 -11.59 -1.46
C ALA A 124 -5.48 -11.30 -2.95
N PRO A 125 -6.36 -10.58 -3.68
CA PRO A 125 -6.07 -10.21 -5.06
C PRO A 125 -4.78 -9.39 -5.20
N GLU A 126 -3.88 -9.86 -6.06
CA GLU A 126 -2.56 -9.27 -6.25
C GLU A 126 -2.51 -8.22 -7.38
N ALA A 127 -1.61 -7.26 -7.21
CA ALA A 127 -1.26 -6.31 -8.24
C ALA A 127 -0.43 -6.98 -9.33
N THR A 128 -0.61 -6.52 -10.57
CA THR A 128 0.13 -6.98 -11.74
C THR A 128 1.01 -5.89 -12.34
N LYS A 129 0.72 -4.63 -12.00
CA LYS A 129 1.41 -3.41 -12.44
C LYS A 129 1.20 -2.29 -11.44
N GLY A 130 2.03 -1.25 -11.55
CA GLY A 130 1.80 0.03 -10.89
C GLY A 130 3.05 0.61 -10.25
N THR A 131 2.84 1.59 -9.39
CA THR A 131 3.92 2.31 -8.71
C THR A 131 3.60 2.53 -7.25
N VAL A 132 4.62 2.48 -6.40
CA VAL A 132 4.58 2.85 -4.99
C VAL A 132 5.63 3.93 -4.75
N THR A 133 5.25 5.04 -4.14
CA THR A 133 6.17 6.11 -3.72
C THR A 133 6.18 6.22 -2.21
N ILE A 134 7.37 6.15 -1.63
CA ILE A 134 7.59 6.22 -0.18
C ILE A 134 8.48 7.43 0.12
N SER A 135 8.06 8.25 1.07
CA SER A 135 8.88 9.31 1.66
C SER A 135 8.83 9.23 3.17
N LYS A 136 9.81 9.82 3.85
CA LYS A 136 9.93 9.82 5.30
C LYS A 136 10.18 11.24 5.81
N SER A 137 9.47 11.63 6.87
CA SER A 137 9.65 12.90 7.56
C SER A 137 9.51 12.70 9.07
N GLY A 138 10.63 12.79 9.79
CA GLY A 138 10.68 12.39 11.20
C GLY A 138 10.33 10.91 11.36
N ASP A 139 9.37 10.62 12.24
CA ASP A 139 8.89 9.26 12.53
C ASP A 139 7.79 8.77 11.58
N ASN A 140 7.29 9.65 10.71
CA ASN A 140 6.19 9.34 9.79
C ASN A 140 6.71 8.95 8.41
N TYR A 141 6.01 8.01 7.79
CA TYR A 141 6.13 7.65 6.39
C TYR A 141 4.92 8.17 5.63
N ALA A 142 5.16 8.71 4.44
CA ALA A 142 4.12 8.96 3.46
C ALA A 142 4.29 7.96 2.30
N VAL A 143 3.32 7.06 2.16
CA VAL A 143 3.25 6.02 1.14
C VAL A 143 2.10 6.38 0.20
N SER A 144 2.33 6.41 -1.10
CA SER A 144 1.27 6.58 -2.11
C SER A 144 1.44 5.53 -3.19
N TYR A 145 0.32 5.05 -3.74
CA TYR A 145 0.36 3.97 -4.70
C TYR A 145 -0.77 4.08 -5.73
N SER A 146 -0.46 3.59 -6.92
CA SER A 146 -1.41 3.41 -8.03
C SER A 146 -1.08 2.08 -8.68
N LEU A 147 -1.92 1.08 -8.43
CA LEU A 147 -1.73 -0.32 -8.78
C LEU A 147 -2.87 -0.81 -9.68
N GLU A 148 -2.58 -1.81 -10.51
CA GLU A 148 -3.56 -2.57 -11.29
C GLU A 148 -3.70 -3.98 -10.70
N VAL A 149 -4.89 -4.32 -10.21
CA VAL A 149 -5.23 -5.63 -9.62
C VAL A 149 -6.25 -6.28 -10.55
N GLY A 150 -5.78 -7.17 -11.43
CA GLY A 150 -6.56 -7.63 -12.59
C GLY A 150 -7.04 -6.44 -13.44
N ALA A 151 -8.35 -6.36 -13.71
CA ALA A 151 -8.95 -5.25 -14.47
C ALA A 151 -9.28 -4.01 -13.61
N ARG A 152 -9.02 -4.06 -12.30
CA ARG A 152 -9.41 -3.01 -11.35
C ARG A 152 -8.22 -2.13 -10.99
N LYS A 153 -8.51 -0.87 -10.72
CA LYS A 153 -7.52 0.09 -10.21
C LYS A 153 -7.57 0.14 -8.69
N LEU A 154 -6.40 0.10 -8.07
CA LEU A 154 -6.18 0.37 -6.65
C LEU A 154 -5.36 1.65 -6.53
N VAL A 155 -5.91 2.71 -5.94
CA VAL A 155 -5.18 3.98 -5.71
C VAL A 155 -5.37 4.39 -4.28
N GLY A 156 -4.28 4.73 -3.61
CA GLY A 156 -4.34 5.16 -2.22
C GLY A 156 -3.11 5.88 -1.73
N SER A 157 -3.21 6.34 -0.49
CA SER A 157 -2.12 6.98 0.22
C SER A 157 -2.27 6.80 1.71
N TYR A 158 -1.15 6.72 2.40
CA TYR A 158 -1.00 6.67 3.85
C TYR A 158 0.04 7.69 4.29
N ASN A 159 -0.21 8.40 5.38
CA ASN A 159 0.68 9.34 6.02
C ASN A 159 0.58 9.17 7.54
N GLY A 160 1.53 8.43 8.10
CA GLY A 160 1.56 8.10 9.51
C GLY A 160 2.79 7.28 9.90
N PRO A 161 2.92 6.92 11.18
CA PRO A 161 4.00 6.05 11.62
C PRO A 161 3.81 4.64 11.06
N LEU A 162 4.89 3.94 10.79
CA LEU A 162 4.87 2.49 10.53
C LEU A 162 5.43 1.78 11.76
N LYS A 163 4.61 0.95 12.40
CA LYS A 163 5.02 0.17 13.57
C LYS A 163 5.57 -1.18 13.12
N ARG A 164 6.62 -1.67 13.76
CA ARG A 164 7.06 -3.05 13.51
C ARG A 164 5.94 -4.00 13.92
N ALA A 165 5.58 -4.95 13.06
CA ALA A 165 4.60 -5.98 13.37
C ALA A 165 5.02 -6.74 14.65
N PRO A 166 4.06 -7.18 15.47
CA PRO A 166 4.37 -8.07 16.59
C PRO A 166 5.06 -9.31 16.03
N ASN A 167 6.13 -9.76 16.69
CA ASN A 167 6.86 -10.97 16.27
C ASN A 167 5.85 -12.11 16.05
N GLN A 168 5.85 -12.68 14.84
CA GLN A 168 5.19 -13.96 14.57
C GLN A 168 6.02 -15.11 15.14
#